data_AF-A0ABD1KJS3-F1
#
_entry.id   AF-A0ABD1KJS3-F1
#
_cell.length_a   1.000
_cell.length_b   1.000
_cell.length_c   1.000
_cell.angle_alpha   90.00
_cell.angle_beta   90.00
_cell.angle_gamma   90.00
#
_symmetry.space_group_name_H-M   'P 1'
#
loop_
_entity.id
_entity.type
_entity.pdbx_description
1 polymer ?
#
loop_
_entity_poly.entity_id
_entity_poly.type
_entity_poly.pdbx_seq_one_letter_code
_entity_poly.pdbx_strand_id
1 'polypeptide(L)'
;MLGKVNEYAAKNNLRMPSTDARQIRTPARLRQTTQKEALAPGSSTSILAWRREFYQTVDLVSSELERRFNQETMTLTADRERAVTAAASGSLVDLDTLQLPKEIDTGRLNLQLKMMQSVTGQSQCTRVKAVASVLNELHPQTRALFSEVDIHLCLCVPVSVASSERSFSNLRRLKTWLRSTMTQKRLTHLSLMNVHCDILNALDIKPLMKDFIGTTPERQVVFGVIN
;
A
#
# COMPACT_ATOMS: atom_id res chain seq x y z
N MET A 1 -48.78 11.56 32.59
CA MET A 1 -48.48 12.97 32.23
C MET A 1 -49.14 13.43 30.93
N LEU A 2 -49.13 12.64 29.85
CA LEU A 2 -49.70 13.04 28.55
C LEU A 2 -51.21 13.40 28.55
N GLY A 3 -52.02 12.76 29.41
CA GLY A 3 -53.47 13.02 29.48
C GLY A 3 -53.82 14.45 29.91
N LYS A 4 -53.16 14.99 30.95
CA LYS A 4 -53.38 16.37 31.42
C LYS A 4 -52.94 17.43 30.40
N VAL A 5 -51.94 17.11 29.59
CA VAL A 5 -51.42 17.99 28.52
C VAL A 5 -52.41 18.06 27.35
N ASN A 6 -53.00 16.94 26.96
CA ASN A 6 -54.03 16.91 25.92
C ASN A 6 -55.30 17.66 26.33
N GLU A 7 -55.70 17.55 27.59
CA GLU A 7 -56.89 18.22 28.13
C GLU A 7 -56.71 19.74 28.17
N TYR A 8 -55.52 20.22 28.55
CA TYR A 8 -55.17 21.64 28.51
C TYR A 8 -55.07 22.19 27.07
N ALA A 9 -54.53 21.39 26.13
CA ALA A 9 -54.41 21.79 24.73
C ALA A 9 -55.78 21.93 24.04
N ALA A 10 -56.71 21.01 24.31
CA ALA A 10 -58.08 21.08 23.80
C ALA A 10 -58.84 22.31 24.32
N LYS A 11 -58.66 22.64 25.61
CA LYS A 11 -59.31 23.79 26.24
C LYS A 11 -58.84 25.15 25.69
N ASN A 12 -57.65 25.20 25.12
CA ASN A 12 -57.03 26.41 24.56
C ASN A 12 -56.97 26.41 23.02
N ASN A 13 -57.69 25.49 22.33
CA ASN A 13 -57.66 25.33 20.87
C ASN A 13 -56.25 25.16 20.28
N LEU A 14 -55.34 24.51 21.01
CA LEU A 14 -53.96 24.28 20.58
C LEU A 14 -53.85 22.93 19.86
N ARG A 15 -53.32 22.95 18.64
CA ARG A 15 -53.13 21.75 17.82
C ARG A 15 -51.94 20.93 18.32
N MET A 16 -52.20 19.69 18.76
CA MET A 16 -51.14 18.78 19.19
C MET A 16 -50.32 18.25 18.00
N PRO A 17 -49.01 17.97 18.18
CA PRO A 17 -48.18 17.34 17.16
C PRO A 17 -48.74 15.96 16.77
N SER A 18 -48.84 15.66 15.47
CA SER A 18 -49.28 14.32 15.04
C SER A 18 -48.32 13.26 15.56
N THR A 19 -48.87 12.18 16.11
CA THR A 19 -48.13 10.98 16.53
C THR A 19 -47.63 10.12 15.37
N ASP A 20 -47.93 10.53 14.13
CA ASP A 20 -47.41 9.83 12.95
C ASP A 20 -45.89 9.94 12.89
N ALA A 21 -45.21 8.80 12.90
CA ALA A 21 -43.77 8.72 12.75
C ALA A 21 -43.34 9.43 11.46
N ARG A 22 -42.33 10.31 11.57
CA ARG A 22 -41.78 11.09 10.46
C ARG A 22 -41.42 10.16 9.29
N GLN A 23 -42.16 10.23 8.19
CA GLN A 23 -41.80 9.51 6.97
C GLN A 23 -40.60 10.17 6.29
N ILE A 24 -39.43 9.55 6.40
CA ILE A 24 -38.22 10.00 5.70
C ILE A 24 -38.33 9.56 4.25
N ARG A 25 -38.34 10.51 3.31
CA ARG A 25 -38.30 10.19 1.88
C ARG A 25 -36.93 9.64 1.51
N THR A 26 -36.89 8.50 0.83
CA THR A 26 -35.65 7.89 0.34
C THR A 26 -34.96 8.83 -0.66
N PRO A 27 -33.65 9.12 -0.50
CA PRO A 27 -32.91 10.02 -1.38
C PRO A 27 -32.96 9.57 -2.85
N ALA A 28 -33.03 10.53 -3.77
CA ALA A 28 -33.24 10.27 -5.20
C ALA A 28 -32.20 9.33 -5.84
N ARG A 29 -30.96 9.34 -5.33
CA ARG A 29 -29.86 8.47 -5.78
C ARG A 29 -30.13 6.97 -5.56
N LEU A 30 -30.95 6.63 -4.57
CA LEU A 30 -31.31 5.24 -4.26
C LEU A 30 -32.55 4.75 -5.04
N ARG A 31 -33.20 5.63 -5.82
CA ARG A 31 -34.38 5.24 -6.61
C ARG A 31 -34.02 4.38 -7.83
N GLN A 32 -32.80 4.52 -8.36
CA GLN A 32 -32.31 3.76 -9.52
C GLN A 32 -31.85 2.34 -9.17
N THR A 33 -31.66 2.02 -7.89
CA THR A 33 -31.41 0.64 -7.42
C THR A 33 -32.72 -0.07 -7.08
N THR A 34 -33.82 0.23 -7.79
CA THR A 34 -35.11 -0.43 -7.61
C THR A 34 -35.12 -1.82 -8.26
N GLN A 35 -34.27 -2.72 -7.76
CA GLN A 35 -34.82 -4.01 -7.40
C GLN A 35 -35.37 -3.84 -5.99
N LYS A 36 -36.64 -4.18 -5.80
CA LYS A 36 -37.14 -4.49 -4.46
C LYS A 36 -36.21 -5.58 -3.93
N GLU A 37 -35.35 -5.25 -2.96
CA GLU A 37 -34.98 -6.24 -1.94
C GLU A 37 -36.30 -6.73 -1.39
N ALA A 38 -36.74 -7.88 -1.88
CA ALA A 38 -37.91 -8.55 -1.37
C ALA A 38 -37.60 -8.83 0.11
N LEU A 39 -38.22 -8.05 1.00
CA LEU A 39 -38.34 -8.43 2.40
C LEU A 39 -39.04 -9.79 2.45
N ALA A 40 -38.21 -10.82 2.60
CA ALA A 40 -38.41 -12.17 3.13
C ALA A 40 -39.62 -13.01 2.65
N PRO A 41 -39.33 -14.23 2.19
CA PRO A 41 -40.03 -15.41 2.64
C PRO A 41 -39.08 -16.31 3.45
N GLY A 42 -39.31 -16.43 4.76
CA GLY A 42 -38.66 -17.41 5.64
C GLY A 42 -37.22 -17.07 6.06
N SER A 43 -36.93 -17.25 7.35
CA SER A 43 -35.59 -17.06 7.96
C SER A 43 -34.46 -17.85 7.28
N SER A 44 -34.79 -18.90 6.51
CA SER A 44 -33.85 -19.68 5.71
C SER A 44 -33.37 -18.96 4.45
N THR A 45 -34.23 -18.21 3.74
CA THR A 45 -33.88 -17.56 2.47
C THR A 45 -32.91 -16.39 2.68
N SER A 46 -33.05 -15.65 3.79
CA SER A 46 -32.11 -14.57 4.17
C SER A 46 -30.73 -15.14 4.46
N ILE A 47 -30.61 -16.17 5.30
CA ILE A 47 -29.32 -16.79 5.63
C ILE A 47 -28.66 -17.40 4.38
N LEU A 48 -29.44 -18.02 3.50
CA LEU A 48 -28.93 -18.58 2.25
C LEU A 48 -28.52 -17.50 1.24
N ALA A 49 -29.20 -16.35 1.20
CA ALA A 49 -28.80 -15.20 0.40
C ALA A 49 -27.48 -14.59 0.91
N TRP A 50 -27.36 -14.37 2.22
CA TRP A 50 -26.12 -13.91 2.84
C TRP A 50 -24.96 -14.88 2.62
N ARG A 51 -25.20 -16.19 2.75
CA ARG A 51 -24.18 -17.20 2.44
C ARG A 51 -23.75 -17.13 0.98
N ARG A 52 -24.70 -16.96 0.04
CA ARG A 52 -24.40 -16.84 -1.38
C ARG A 52 -23.55 -15.61 -1.68
N GLU A 53 -23.93 -14.44 -1.18
CA GLU A 53 -23.18 -13.19 -1.37
C GLU A 53 -21.80 -13.24 -0.70
N PHE A 54 -21.72 -13.85 0.49
CA PHE A 54 -20.46 -14.07 1.19
C PHE A 54 -19.51 -14.94 0.37
N TYR A 55 -19.95 -16.13 -0.07
CA TYR A 55 -19.12 -17.02 -0.87
C TYR A 55 -18.76 -16.40 -2.22
N GLN A 56 -19.69 -15.70 -2.87
CA GLN A 56 -19.37 -14.95 -4.09
C GLN A 56 -18.27 -13.90 -3.87
N THR A 57 -18.30 -13.21 -2.74
CA THR A 57 -17.26 -12.23 -2.39
C THR A 57 -15.92 -12.92 -2.10
N VAL A 58 -15.94 -14.03 -1.36
CA VAL A 58 -14.73 -14.83 -1.06
C VAL A 58 -14.12 -15.39 -2.34
N ASP A 59 -14.95 -15.93 -3.24
CA ASP A 59 -14.51 -16.47 -4.53
C ASP A 59 -13.91 -15.37 -5.40
N LEU A 60 -14.54 -14.18 -5.44
CA LEU A 60 -14.00 -13.02 -6.16
C LEU A 60 -12.65 -12.59 -5.57
N VAL A 61 -12.54 -12.48 -4.24
CA VAL A 61 -11.27 -12.13 -3.60
C VAL A 61 -10.20 -13.17 -3.89
N SER A 62 -10.54 -14.46 -3.85
CA SER A 62 -9.60 -15.55 -4.10
C SER A 62 -9.14 -15.55 -5.56
N SER A 63 -10.08 -15.38 -6.49
CA SER A 63 -9.78 -15.21 -7.93
C SER A 63 -8.90 -13.99 -8.21
N GLU A 64 -9.15 -12.85 -7.56
CA GLU A 64 -8.31 -11.66 -7.71
C GLU A 64 -6.92 -11.83 -7.07
N LEU A 65 -6.82 -12.56 -5.95
CA LEU A 65 -5.53 -12.93 -5.35
C LEU A 65 -4.74 -13.82 -6.32
N GLU A 66 -5.35 -14.87 -6.85
CA GLU A 66 -4.71 -15.75 -7.84
C GLU A 66 -4.29 -14.96 -9.09
N ARG A 67 -5.19 -14.13 -9.64
CA ARG A 67 -4.89 -13.30 -10.82
C ARG A 67 -3.75 -12.29 -10.58
N ARG A 68 -3.57 -11.82 -9.35
CA ARG A 68 -2.51 -10.86 -8.97
C ARG A 68 -1.19 -11.53 -8.63
N PHE A 69 -1.22 -12.66 -7.93
CA PHE A 69 -0.01 -13.32 -7.42
C PHE A 69 0.50 -14.47 -8.31
N ASN A 70 -0.33 -15.03 -9.18
CA ASN A 70 0.04 -16.08 -10.13
C ASN A 70 0.29 -15.54 -11.54
N GLN A 71 0.92 -14.36 -11.63
CA GLN A 71 1.29 -13.74 -12.90
C GLN A 71 2.64 -14.31 -13.37
N GLU A 72 2.82 -14.44 -14.68
CA GLU A 72 4.06 -14.92 -15.30
C GLU A 72 5.29 -14.10 -14.84
N THR A 73 5.12 -12.78 -14.67
CA THR A 73 6.19 -11.91 -14.16
C THR A 73 6.61 -12.25 -12.73
N MET A 74 5.66 -12.67 -11.88
CA MET A 74 5.91 -13.05 -10.49
C MET A 74 6.64 -14.39 -10.42
N THR A 75 6.27 -15.35 -11.27
CA THR A 75 6.95 -16.64 -11.37
C THR A 75 8.37 -16.47 -11.91
N LEU A 76 8.56 -15.67 -12.96
CA LEU A 76 9.89 -15.33 -13.50
C LEU A 76 10.76 -14.65 -12.44
N THR A 77 10.18 -13.75 -11.63
CA THR A 77 10.92 -13.08 -10.55
C THR A 77 11.33 -14.07 -9.45
N ALA A 78 10.43 -14.98 -9.07
CA ALA A 78 10.73 -16.03 -8.09
C ALA A 78 11.79 -17.01 -8.61
N ASP A 79 11.81 -17.29 -9.91
CA ASP A 79 12.83 -18.13 -10.54
C ASP A 79 14.19 -17.44 -10.58
N ARG A 80 14.23 -16.13 -10.84
CA ARG A 80 15.44 -15.30 -10.71
C ARG A 80 15.96 -15.24 -9.27
N GLU A 81 15.07 -15.07 -8.30
CA GLU A 81 15.45 -15.13 -6.88
C GLU A 81 16.02 -16.51 -6.51
N ARG A 82 15.39 -17.59 -6.98
CA ARG A 82 15.90 -18.96 -6.79
C ARG A 82 17.26 -19.15 -7.44
N ALA A 83 17.47 -18.63 -8.64
CA ALA A 83 18.76 -18.69 -9.33
C ALA A 83 19.88 -18.04 -8.52
N VAL A 84 19.67 -16.83 -7.98
CA VAL A 84 20.67 -16.15 -7.12
C VAL A 84 20.95 -16.97 -5.85
N THR A 85 19.90 -17.49 -5.23
CA THR A 85 19.99 -18.28 -4.00
C THR A 85 20.69 -19.63 -4.23
N ALA A 86 20.43 -20.27 -5.36
CA ALA A 86 21.05 -21.51 -5.79
C ALA A 86 22.52 -21.32 -6.18
N ALA A 87 22.86 -20.20 -6.83
CA ALA A 87 24.25 -19.86 -7.13
C ALA A 87 25.07 -19.62 -5.85
N ALA A 88 24.49 -18.95 -4.85
CA ALA A 88 25.12 -18.76 -3.54
C ALA A 88 25.37 -20.08 -2.81
N SER A 89 24.54 -21.11 -3.01
CA SER A 89 24.74 -22.45 -2.42
C SER A 89 25.65 -23.36 -3.27
N GLY A 90 26.11 -22.91 -4.44
CA GLY A 90 27.00 -23.66 -5.33
C GLY A 90 26.29 -24.60 -6.31
N SER A 91 24.97 -24.48 -6.48
CA SER A 91 24.25 -25.22 -7.51
C SER A 91 24.43 -24.56 -8.87
N LEU A 92 24.52 -25.39 -9.92
CA LEU A 92 24.46 -24.92 -11.30
C LEU A 92 23.09 -24.31 -11.57
N VAL A 93 23.10 -23.12 -12.16
CA VAL A 93 21.91 -22.38 -12.58
C VAL A 93 21.85 -22.41 -14.09
N ASP A 94 20.74 -22.87 -14.63
CA ASP A 94 20.45 -22.72 -16.04
C ASP A 94 19.96 -21.29 -16.31
N LEU A 95 20.62 -20.59 -17.23
CA LEU A 95 20.35 -19.18 -17.52
C LEU A 95 19.26 -18.99 -18.57
N ASP A 96 19.03 -20.00 -19.42
CA ASP A 96 18.10 -19.92 -20.55
C ASP A 96 16.63 -19.87 -20.08
N THR A 97 16.35 -20.39 -18.89
CA THR A 97 15.02 -20.38 -18.26
C THR A 97 14.65 -19.03 -17.63
N LEU A 98 15.60 -18.12 -17.41
CA LEU A 98 15.39 -16.88 -16.62
C LEU A 98 14.85 -15.68 -17.42
N GLN A 99 14.68 -15.84 -18.73
CA GLN A 99 14.24 -14.80 -19.67
C GLN A 99 14.87 -13.44 -19.35
N LEU A 100 16.20 -13.38 -19.36
CA LEU A 100 16.95 -12.18 -19.01
C LEU A 100 16.74 -11.07 -20.07
N PRO A 101 16.65 -9.79 -19.66
CA PRO A 101 16.74 -8.66 -20.60
C PRO A 101 17.98 -8.76 -21.49
N LYS A 102 17.88 -8.34 -22.75
CA LYS A 102 18.94 -8.46 -23.76
C LYS A 102 20.20 -7.63 -23.43
N GLU A 103 20.05 -6.69 -22.51
CA GLU A 103 21.09 -5.77 -22.06
C GLU A 103 22.06 -6.43 -21.07
N ILE A 104 21.74 -7.61 -20.53
CA ILE A 104 22.57 -8.33 -19.56
C ILE A 104 23.52 -9.28 -20.29
N ASP A 105 24.81 -9.18 -19.98
CA ASP A 105 25.82 -10.13 -20.46
C ASP A 105 25.66 -11.47 -19.72
N THR A 106 25.04 -12.43 -20.39
CA THR A 106 24.80 -13.79 -19.88
C THR A 106 26.09 -14.54 -19.58
N GLY A 107 27.15 -14.30 -20.36
CA GLY A 107 28.46 -14.92 -20.15
C GLY A 107 29.12 -14.42 -18.87
N ARG A 108 29.11 -13.11 -18.68
CA ARG A 108 29.62 -12.47 -17.45
C ARG A 108 28.79 -12.84 -16.23
N LEU A 109 27.46 -12.87 -16.34
CA LEU A 109 26.57 -13.30 -15.27
C LEU A 109 26.85 -14.74 -14.85
N ASN A 110 27.03 -15.67 -15.81
CA ASN A 110 27.34 -17.07 -15.51
C ASN A 110 28.63 -17.22 -14.68
N LEU A 111 29.68 -16.48 -15.08
CA LEU A 111 30.95 -16.47 -14.35
C LEU A 111 30.77 -15.91 -12.94
N GLN A 112 30.06 -14.78 -12.81
CA GLN A 112 29.80 -14.16 -11.51
C GLN A 112 29.00 -15.09 -10.60
N LEU A 113 27.94 -15.75 -11.09
CA LEU A 113 27.14 -16.70 -10.32
C LEU A 113 27.96 -17.91 -9.86
N LYS A 114 28.90 -18.41 -10.68
CA LYS A 114 29.84 -19.47 -10.24
C LYS A 114 30.80 -19.00 -9.16
N MET A 115 31.26 -17.75 -9.26
CA MET A 115 32.13 -17.13 -8.26
C MET A 115 31.39 -16.76 -6.97
N MET A 116 30.05 -16.65 -6.99
CA MET A 116 29.25 -16.27 -5.81
C MET A 116 29.47 -17.20 -4.63
N GLN A 117 29.53 -18.52 -4.83
CA GLN A 117 29.77 -19.49 -3.76
C GLN A 117 31.09 -19.21 -3.00
N SER A 118 32.12 -18.74 -3.71
CA SER A 118 33.41 -18.40 -3.09
C SER A 118 33.34 -17.14 -2.22
N VAL A 119 32.40 -16.24 -2.53
CA VAL A 119 32.21 -14.96 -1.86
C VAL A 119 31.26 -15.07 -0.67
N THR A 120 30.19 -15.88 -0.78
CA THR A 120 29.22 -16.07 0.30
C THR A 120 29.70 -17.00 1.41
N GLY A 121 30.85 -17.66 1.21
CA GLY A 121 31.29 -18.77 2.05
C GLY A 121 30.31 -19.94 1.95
N GLN A 122 30.60 -21.06 2.62
CA GLN A 122 29.66 -22.21 2.69
C GLN A 122 28.33 -21.88 3.42
N SER A 123 28.11 -20.62 3.79
CA SER A 123 26.88 -20.16 4.41
C SER A 123 25.74 -20.21 3.39
N GLN A 124 24.78 -21.10 3.63
CA GLN A 124 23.57 -21.18 2.82
C GLN A 124 22.77 -19.89 2.97
N CYS A 125 22.88 -19.01 1.98
CA CYS A 125 22.02 -17.85 1.87
C CYS A 125 20.65 -18.33 1.38
N THR A 126 19.64 -18.35 2.25
CA THR A 126 18.27 -18.77 1.92
C THR A 126 17.40 -17.63 1.37
N ARG A 127 17.87 -16.39 1.47
CA ARG A 127 17.15 -15.18 1.05
C ARG A 127 18.05 -14.26 0.23
N VAL A 128 17.46 -13.63 -0.77
CA VAL A 128 18.11 -12.58 -1.60
C VAL A 128 18.66 -11.44 -0.75
N LYS A 129 17.97 -11.08 0.35
CA LYS A 129 18.45 -10.07 1.31
C LYS A 129 19.78 -10.45 2.00
N ALA A 130 20.00 -11.74 2.27
CA ALA A 130 21.25 -12.21 2.87
C ALA A 130 22.41 -12.13 1.86
N VAL A 131 22.13 -12.47 0.60
CA VAL A 131 23.10 -12.28 -0.49
C VAL A 131 23.45 -10.80 -0.65
N ALA A 132 22.44 -9.92 -0.61
CA ALA A 132 22.61 -8.48 -0.66
C ALA A 132 23.49 -7.93 0.48
N SER A 133 23.30 -8.41 1.72
CA SER A 133 24.12 -7.97 2.85
C SER A 133 25.57 -8.38 2.70
N VAL A 134 25.83 -9.62 2.27
CA VAL A 134 27.21 -10.10 2.02
C VAL A 134 27.88 -9.24 0.94
N LEU A 135 27.18 -8.94 -0.16
CA LEU A 135 27.71 -8.08 -1.22
C LEU A 135 27.97 -6.64 -0.74
N ASN A 136 27.17 -6.13 0.20
CA ASN A 136 27.37 -4.82 0.82
C ASN A 136 28.57 -4.78 1.79
N GLU A 137 28.95 -5.91 2.37
CA GLU A 137 30.09 -6.03 3.30
C GLU A 137 31.45 -6.13 2.56
N LEU A 138 31.43 -6.42 1.26
CA LEU A 138 32.65 -6.51 0.45
C LEU A 138 33.28 -5.15 0.17
N HIS A 139 34.60 -5.15 -0.05
CA HIS A 139 35.32 -3.97 -0.50
C HIS A 139 34.76 -3.47 -1.85
N PRO A 140 34.63 -2.14 -2.08
CA PRO A 140 34.01 -1.58 -3.30
C PRO A 140 34.58 -2.10 -4.62
N GLN A 141 35.89 -2.39 -4.66
CA GLN A 141 36.55 -2.93 -5.85
C GLN A 141 36.14 -4.38 -6.13
N THR A 142 35.99 -5.19 -5.08
CA THR A 142 35.51 -6.57 -5.19
C THR A 142 34.05 -6.60 -5.62
N ARG A 143 33.23 -5.69 -5.05
CA ARG A 143 31.82 -5.56 -5.45
C ARG A 143 31.66 -5.18 -6.92
N ALA A 144 32.51 -4.28 -7.45
CA ALA A 144 32.46 -3.88 -8.86
C ALA A 144 32.66 -5.06 -9.83
N LEU A 145 33.30 -6.16 -9.39
CA LEU A 145 33.44 -7.38 -10.18
C LEU A 145 32.11 -8.14 -10.34
N PHE A 146 31.13 -7.90 -9.46
CA PHE A 146 29.81 -8.55 -9.41
C PHE A 146 28.67 -7.65 -9.92
N SER A 147 28.98 -6.73 -10.83
CA SER A 147 28.01 -5.76 -11.38
C SER A 147 26.74 -6.37 -11.96
N GLU A 148 26.82 -7.53 -12.63
CA GLU A 148 25.66 -8.17 -13.25
C GLU A 148 24.79 -8.85 -12.19
N VAL A 149 25.41 -9.42 -11.14
CA VAL A 149 24.67 -9.97 -10.00
C VAL A 149 23.93 -8.85 -9.25
N ASP A 150 24.54 -7.68 -9.06
CA ASP A 150 23.87 -6.51 -8.47
C ASP A 150 22.66 -6.07 -9.31
N ILE A 151 22.81 -5.99 -10.65
CA ILE A 151 21.70 -5.68 -11.56
C ILE A 151 20.61 -6.77 -11.47
N HIS A 152 21.00 -8.04 -11.46
CA HIS A 152 20.09 -9.16 -11.37
C HIS A 152 19.34 -9.18 -10.03
N LEU A 153 20.00 -8.79 -8.94
CA LEU A 153 19.40 -8.61 -7.62
C LEU A 153 18.31 -7.54 -7.64
N CYS A 154 18.54 -6.43 -8.35
CA CYS A 154 17.52 -5.40 -8.56
C CYS A 154 16.34 -5.92 -9.40
N LEU A 155 16.59 -6.80 -10.37
CA LEU A 155 15.56 -7.44 -11.20
C LEU A 155 14.78 -8.54 -10.47
N CYS A 156 15.30 -9.06 -9.35
CA CYS A 156 14.60 -9.97 -8.46
C CYS A 156 13.58 -9.26 -7.55
N VAL A 157 13.54 -7.92 -7.55
CA VAL A 157 12.51 -7.20 -6.80
C VAL A 157 11.23 -7.24 -7.63
N PRO A 158 10.19 -7.98 -7.21
CA PRO A 158 8.90 -7.84 -7.87
C PRO A 158 8.47 -6.39 -7.69
N VAL A 159 8.27 -5.66 -8.79
CA VAL A 159 7.57 -4.38 -8.77
C VAL A 159 6.10 -4.69 -8.48
N SER A 160 5.84 -5.13 -7.25
CA SER A 160 4.47 -5.30 -6.79
C SER A 160 3.84 -3.92 -6.77
N VAL A 161 2.69 -3.80 -7.41
CA VAL A 161 1.87 -2.59 -7.35
C VAL A 161 1.51 -2.22 -5.91
N ALA A 162 1.70 -3.09 -4.90
CA ALA A 162 1.44 -2.81 -3.49
C ALA A 162 2.12 -1.53 -2.97
N SER A 163 3.36 -1.23 -3.36
CA SER A 163 4.02 0.03 -2.99
C SER A 163 3.33 1.25 -3.62
N SER A 164 2.88 1.11 -4.86
CA SER A 164 2.08 2.14 -5.54
C SER A 164 0.67 2.26 -4.95
N GLU A 165 0.02 1.15 -4.57
CA GLU A 165 -1.30 1.12 -3.93
C GLU A 165 -1.27 1.76 -2.54
N ARG A 166 -0.23 1.50 -1.75
CA ARG A 166 0.01 2.21 -0.48
C ARG A 166 0.13 3.71 -0.72
N SER A 167 0.88 4.11 -1.74
CA SER A 167 1.06 5.52 -2.11
C SER A 167 -0.24 6.16 -2.57
N PHE A 168 -1.04 5.49 -3.40
CA PHE A 168 -2.35 5.97 -3.84
C PHE A 168 -3.38 6.00 -2.71
N SER A 169 -3.35 5.05 -1.78
CA SER A 169 -4.18 5.05 -0.57
C SER A 169 -3.86 6.26 0.31
N ASN A 170 -2.56 6.56 0.50
CA ASN A 170 -2.12 7.76 1.20
C ASN A 170 -2.55 9.04 0.45
N LEU A 171 -2.40 9.06 -0.88
CA LEU A 171 -2.82 10.19 -1.71
C LEU A 171 -4.33 10.42 -1.64
N ARG A 172 -5.15 9.36 -1.60
CA ARG A 172 -6.60 9.43 -1.41
C ARG A 172 -6.98 10.09 -0.08
N ARG A 173 -6.20 9.86 0.98
CA ARG A 173 -6.39 10.50 2.29
C ARG A 173 -5.93 11.96 2.30
N LEU A 174 -4.87 12.29 1.56
CA LEU A 174 -4.32 13.65 1.48
C LEU A 174 -5.14 14.56 0.57
N LYS A 175 -5.53 14.07 -0.61
CA LYS A 175 -6.31 14.79 -1.62
C LYS A 175 -7.80 14.51 -1.44
N THR A 176 -8.40 15.23 -0.50
CA THR A 176 -9.85 15.19 -0.25
C THR A 176 -10.58 16.28 -1.03
N TRP A 177 -11.90 16.14 -1.19
CA TRP A 177 -12.73 17.11 -1.91
C TRP A 177 -12.61 18.54 -1.35
N LEU A 178 -12.48 18.67 -0.02
CA LEU A 178 -12.26 19.95 0.66
C LEU A 178 -10.86 20.56 0.44
N ARG A 179 -9.89 19.77 -0.05
CA ARG A 179 -8.50 20.18 -0.32
C ARG A 179 -8.21 20.15 -1.83
N SER A 180 -9.10 20.72 -2.63
CA SER A 180 -9.03 20.71 -4.09
C SER A 180 -8.04 21.73 -4.69
N THR A 181 -7.74 22.83 -3.98
CA THR A 181 -6.92 23.96 -4.46
C THR A 181 -5.42 23.83 -4.18
N MET A 182 -4.95 22.62 -3.89
CA MET A 182 -3.56 22.38 -3.49
C MET A 182 -2.63 22.27 -4.71
N THR A 183 -1.50 22.98 -4.69
CA THR A 183 -0.49 22.88 -5.77
C THR A 183 0.16 21.50 -5.81
N GLN A 184 0.56 21.06 -7.01
CA GLN A 184 1.19 19.75 -7.20
C GLN A 184 2.46 19.59 -6.35
N LYS A 185 3.30 20.64 -6.28
CA LYS A 185 4.52 20.65 -5.44
C LYS A 185 4.21 20.36 -3.98
N ARG A 186 3.19 21.04 -3.42
CA ARG A 186 2.78 20.82 -2.03
C ARG A 186 2.21 19.41 -1.84
N LEU A 187 1.44 18.89 -2.80
CA LEU A 187 0.84 17.56 -2.73
C LEU A 187 1.90 16.46 -2.71
N THR A 188 2.89 16.57 -3.60
CA THR A 188 4.01 15.63 -3.66
C THR A 188 4.79 15.63 -2.35
N HIS A 189 5.13 16.81 -1.80
CA HIS A 189 5.84 16.88 -0.52
C HIS A 189 5.05 16.27 0.64
N LEU A 190 3.75 16.58 0.77
CA LEU A 190 2.92 15.97 1.83
C LEU A 190 2.77 14.46 1.64
N SER A 191 2.68 13.99 0.40
CA SER A 191 2.62 12.55 0.11
C SER A 191 3.91 11.85 0.53
N LEU A 192 5.07 12.44 0.22
CA LEU A 192 6.37 11.91 0.62
C LEU A 192 6.51 11.88 2.15
N MET A 193 6.12 12.96 2.82
CA MET A 193 6.13 13.05 4.28
C MET A 193 5.22 11.99 4.93
N ASN A 194 4.05 11.73 4.35
CA ASN A 194 3.13 10.73 4.88
C ASN A 194 3.62 9.28 4.65
N VAL A 195 4.26 9.00 3.50
CA VAL A 195 4.84 7.67 3.22
C VAL A 195 6.04 7.38 4.12
N HIS A 196 6.86 8.40 4.41
CA HIS A 196 8.07 8.30 5.24
C HIS A 196 7.89 8.93 6.62
N CYS A 197 6.72 8.75 7.24
CA CYS A 197 6.43 9.32 8.55
C CYS A 197 7.39 8.83 9.65
N ASP A 198 7.90 7.60 9.54
CA ASP A 198 8.87 7.04 10.48
C ASP A 198 10.17 7.86 10.54
N ILE A 199 10.64 8.35 9.39
CA ILE A 199 11.83 9.20 9.30
C ILE A 199 11.57 10.57 9.93
N LEU A 200 10.37 11.12 9.71
CA LEU A 200 9.98 12.41 10.30
C LEU A 200 9.81 12.33 11.82
N ASN A 201 9.30 11.20 12.32
CA ASN A 201 9.15 10.98 13.76
C ASN A 201 10.51 10.81 14.46
N ALA A 202 11.53 10.36 13.74
CA ALA A 202 12.91 10.26 14.24
C ALA A 202 13.69 11.58 14.19
N LEU A 203 13.14 12.62 13.53
CA LEU A 203 13.81 13.91 13.34
C LEU A 203 13.62 14.81 14.56
N ASP A 204 14.70 15.42 15.04
CA ASP A 204 14.60 16.44 16.09
C ASP A 204 14.05 17.74 15.49
N ILE A 205 12.89 18.16 16.01
CA ILE A 205 12.15 19.32 15.53
C ILE A 205 12.85 20.63 15.94
N LYS A 206 13.59 20.64 17.07
CA LYS A 206 14.25 21.85 17.58
C LYS A 206 15.29 22.44 16.63
N PRO A 207 16.29 21.67 16.12
CA PRO A 207 17.25 22.20 15.16
C PRO A 207 16.57 22.60 13.85
N LEU A 208 15.59 21.81 13.39
CA LEU A 208 14.84 22.14 12.18
C LEU A 208 14.09 23.48 12.29
N MET A 209 13.49 23.76 13.44
CA MET A 209 12.83 25.03 13.72
C MET A 209 13.84 26.18 13.71
N LYS A 210 15.01 25.99 14.33
CA LYS A 210 16.07 27.01 14.36
C LYS A 210 16.53 27.35 12.94
N ASP A 211 16.75 26.35 12.09
CA ASP A 211 17.14 26.53 10.70
C ASP A 211 16.04 27.23 9.88
N PHE A 212 14.79 26.82 10.07
CA PHE A 212 13.63 27.42 9.39
C PHE A 212 13.45 28.91 9.72
N ILE A 213 13.61 29.25 11.00
CA ILE A 213 13.55 30.63 11.49
C ILE A 213 14.76 31.43 10.99
N GLY A 214 15.96 30.83 11.01
CA GLY A 214 17.19 31.44 10.52
C GLY A 214 17.24 31.70 9.01
N THR A 215 16.38 31.04 8.22
CA THR A 215 16.37 31.16 6.76
C THR A 215 15.98 32.57 6.27
N THR A 216 15.20 33.33 7.04
CA THR A 216 14.68 34.63 6.59
C THR A 216 14.57 35.60 7.76
N PRO A 217 15.06 36.85 7.65
CA PRO A 217 15.02 37.81 8.75
C PRO A 217 13.58 38.11 9.21
N GLU A 218 12.60 38.12 8.30
CA GLU A 218 11.18 38.28 8.70
C GLU A 218 10.70 37.15 9.64
N ARG A 219 11.20 35.91 9.45
CA ARG A 219 10.82 34.78 10.30
C ARG A 219 11.45 34.87 11.68
N GLN A 220 12.68 35.39 11.77
CA GLN A 220 13.32 35.65 13.07
C GLN A 220 12.53 36.68 13.89
N VAL A 221 12.00 37.72 13.23
CA VAL A 221 11.18 38.74 13.90
C VAL A 221 9.84 38.16 14.34
N VAL A 222 9.19 37.34 13.50
CA VAL A 222 7.86 36.78 13.79
C VAL A 222 7.91 35.66 14.85
N PHE A 223 8.87 34.75 14.75
CA PHE A 223 8.94 33.56 15.60
C PHE A 223 9.91 33.69 16.79
N GLY A 224 10.72 34.75 16.81
CA GLY A 224 11.73 34.97 17.86
C GLY A 224 12.93 34.03 17.77
N VAL A 225 13.79 34.08 18.79
CA VAL A 225 14.95 33.18 18.90
C VAL A 225 14.59 32.00 19.80
N ILE A 226 14.73 30.79 19.26
CA ILE A 226 14.53 29.55 20.02
C ILE A 226 15.88 29.11 20.58
N ASN A 227 15.96 29.00 21.91
CA ASN A 227 17.11 28.45 22.65
C ASN A 227 17.10 26.92 22.64
#